data_AF-A0A961H8H7-F1
#
_entry.id   AF-A0A961H8H7-F1
#
_cell.length_a   1.000
_cell.length_b   1.000
_cell.length_c   1.000
_cell.angle_alpha   90.00
_cell.angle_beta   90.00
_cell.angle_gamma   90.00
#
_symmetry.space_group_name_H-M   'P 1'
#
loop_
_entity.id
_entity.type
_entity.pdbx_description
1 polymer ?
#
loop_
_entity_poly.entity_id
_entity_poly.type
_entity_poly.pdbx_seq_one_letter_code
_entity_poly.pdbx_strand_id
1 'polypeptide(L)' 'DLIDHDKEPITFDHDCREGICGTCGLMINGQAHGPQKATATCQLHMRQF' A
#
# COMPACT_ATOMS: atom_id res chain seq x y z
N ASP A 1 6.99 -3.54 20.84
CA ASP A 1 5.54 -3.30 20.87
C ASP A 1 4.67 -4.42 20.30
N LEU A 2 4.67 -4.79 19.01
CA LEU A 2 3.76 -5.86 18.54
C LEU A 2 4.08 -7.22 19.18
N ILE A 3 5.36 -7.63 19.16
CA ILE A 3 5.82 -8.90 19.75
C ILE A 3 5.65 -8.86 21.27
N ASP A 4 6.05 -7.77 21.93
CA ASP A 4 5.98 -7.64 23.39
C ASP A 4 4.54 -7.65 23.93
N HIS A 5 3.55 -7.28 23.11
CA HIS A 5 2.13 -7.30 23.46
C HIS A 5 1.34 -8.43 22.77
N ASP A 6 2.02 -9.42 22.17
CA ASP A 6 1.41 -10.57 21.48
C ASP A 6 0.32 -10.15 20.46
N LYS A 7 0.58 -9.06 19.72
CA LYS A 7 -0.33 -8.53 18.70
C LYS A 7 0.02 -9.08 17.33
N GLU A 8 -1.02 -9.47 16.60
CA GLU A 8 -0.91 -9.89 15.21
C GLU A 8 -0.35 -8.77 14.31
N PRO A 9 0.61 -9.09 13.42
CA PRO A 9 1.15 -8.12 12.48
C PRO A 9 0.16 -7.77 11.38
N ILE A 10 0.28 -6.55 10.86
CA ILE A 10 -0.45 -6.14 9.66
C ILE A 10 0.27 -6.71 8.45
N THR A 11 -0.45 -7.50 7.66
CA THR A 11 0.06 -8.09 6.42
C THR A 11 -0.69 -7.52 5.23
N PHE A 12 0.02 -7.40 4.10
CA PHE A 12 -0.57 -6.99 2.82
C PHE A 12 0.27 -7.54 1.67
N ASP A 13 -0.39 -7.84 0.57
CA ASP A 13 0.26 -8.41 -0.60
C ASP A 13 1.10 -7.35 -1.32
N HIS A 14 2.34 -7.70 -1.65
CA HIS A 14 3.26 -6.87 -2.41
C HIS A 14 4.31 -7.72 -3.11
N ASP A 15 4.79 -7.25 -4.26
CA ASP A 15 5.81 -7.95 -5.06
C ASP A 15 6.72 -6.95 -5.80
N CYS A 16 6.49 -6.68 -7.09
CA CYS A 16 7.43 -5.97 -7.97
C CYS A 16 7.79 -4.52 -7.55
N ARG A 17 6.91 -3.84 -6.81
CA ARG A 17 7.02 -2.41 -6.42
C ARG A 17 7.31 -1.40 -7.55
N GLU A 18 6.99 -1.76 -8.78
CA GLU A 18 7.22 -0.94 -9.98
C GLU A 18 5.93 -0.74 -10.79
N GLY A 19 4.78 -1.08 -10.21
CA GLY A 19 3.45 -0.88 -10.79
C GLY A 19 3.04 -1.91 -11.85
N ILE A 20 3.76 -3.03 -11.97
CA ILE A 20 3.54 -4.02 -13.04
C ILE A 20 2.65 -5.20 -12.58
N CYS A 21 2.94 -5.82 -11.43
CA CYS A 21 2.28 -7.06 -11.00
C CYS A 21 0.82 -6.91 -10.51
N GLY A 22 0.38 -5.70 -10.14
CA GLY A 22 -0.95 -5.46 -9.58
C GLY A 22 -1.17 -5.89 -8.12
N THR A 23 -0.22 -6.59 -7.49
CA THR A 23 -0.34 -7.16 -6.14
C THR A 23 -0.61 -6.12 -5.03
N CYS A 24 -0.04 -4.92 -5.15
CA CYS A 24 -0.14 -3.87 -4.11
C CYS A 24 -1.48 -3.09 -4.10
N GLY A 25 -2.60 -3.69 -4.51
CA GLY A 25 -3.89 -3.01 -4.56
C GLY A 25 -4.42 -2.66 -3.17
N LEU A 26 -4.46 -1.38 -2.79
CA LEU A 26 -4.96 -0.90 -1.50
C LEU A 26 -5.99 0.23 -1.71
N MET A 27 -6.93 0.34 -0.77
CA MET A 27 -7.80 1.52 -0.63
C MET A 27 -7.10 2.54 0.26
N ILE A 28 -6.83 3.73 -0.26
CA ILE A 28 -6.13 4.80 0.47
C ILE A 28 -7.09 5.99 0.56
N ASN A 29 -7.51 6.35 1.78
CA ASN A 29 -8.50 7.41 2.04
C ASN A 29 -9.78 7.26 1.19
N GLY A 30 -10.26 6.02 1.05
CA GLY A 30 -11.46 5.68 0.30
C GLY A 30 -11.28 5.58 -1.22
N GLN A 31 -10.08 5.86 -1.75
CA GLN A 31 -9.78 5.78 -3.18
C GLN A 31 -8.82 4.61 -3.49
N ALA A 32 -9.18 3.79 -4.46
CA ALA A 32 -8.31 2.72 -4.96
C ALA A 32 -7.01 3.34 -5.50
N HIS A 33 -5.87 2.86 -5.00
CA HIS A 33 -4.52 3.34 -5.36
C HIS A 33 -4.22 4.80 -4.97
N GLY A 34 -5.07 5.44 -4.17
CA GLY A 34 -4.90 6.82 -3.71
C GLY A 34 -5.21 7.89 -4.78
N PRO A 35 -4.90 9.17 -4.51
CA PRO A 35 -5.39 10.31 -5.27
C PRO A 35 -4.67 10.52 -6.62
N GLN A 36 -3.43 10.03 -6.75
CA GLN A 36 -2.64 10.19 -7.96
C GLN A 36 -3.17 9.30 -9.08
N LYS A 37 -3.57 9.91 -10.20
CA LYS A 37 -4.05 9.18 -11.38
C LYS A 37 -2.91 8.40 -12.04
N ALA A 38 -3.28 7.28 -12.69
CA ALA A 38 -2.37 6.43 -13.47
C ALA A 38 -1.13 6.00 -12.67
N THR A 39 -1.33 5.61 -11.41
CA THR A 39 -0.27 5.22 -10.48
C THR A 39 -0.75 4.03 -9.66
N ALA A 40 0.11 3.03 -9.47
CA ALA A 40 -0.15 1.95 -8.54
C ALA A 40 0.21 2.40 -7.11
N THR A 41 -0.36 1.75 -6.09
CA THR A 41 -0.07 2.06 -4.69
C THR A 41 1.43 2.12 -4.37
N CYS A 42 2.22 1.18 -4.89
CA CYS A 42 3.67 1.13 -4.66
C CYS A 42 4.47 2.29 -5.29
N GLN A 43 3.88 3.01 -6.25
CA GLN A 43 4.46 4.18 -6.89
C GLN A 43 3.96 5.50 -6.28
N LEU A 44 2.91 5.44 -5.45
CA LEU A 44 2.33 6.61 -4.80
C LEU A 44 3.28 7.14 -3.73
N HIS A 45 3.71 8.39 -3.87
CA HIS A 45 4.54 9.05 -2.87
C HIS A 45 3.69 9.82 -1.85
N MET A 46 4.09 9.77 -0.57
CA MET A 46 3.41 10.51 0.52
C MET A 46 3.32 12.03 0.29
N ARG A 47 4.21 12.63 -0.51
CA ARG A 47 4.16 14.07 -0.85
C ARG A 47 3.01 14.44 -1.81
N GLN A 48 2.36 13.45 -2.41
CA GLN A 48 1.17 13.63 -3.24
C GLN A 48 -0.12 13.59 -2.39
N PHE A 49 0.06 13.51 -1.08
CA PHE A 49 -0.94 13.65 -0.03
C PHE A 49 -0.69 14.93 0.78
#